data_AF-A0A8T4JBN5-F1
#
_entry.id   AF-A0A8T4JBN5-F1
#
_cell.length_a   1.000
_cell.length_b   1.000
_cell.length_c   1.000
_cell.angle_alpha   90.00
_cell.angle_beta   90.00
_cell.angle_gamma   90.00
#
_symmetry.space_group_name_H-M   'P 1'
#
loop_
_entity.id
_entity.type
_entity.pdbx_description
1 polymer ?
#
loop_
_entity_poly.entity_id
_entity_poly.type
_entity_poly.pdbx_seq_one_letter_code
_entity_poly.pdbx_strand_id
1 'polypeptide(L)'
;EPIKSEGGHADLPFLPHEVALCHEAHKIIKGPVSYENFLSGSGVELIYNTIRKLYHPHVKPGLTAEEIFSSNDRCSHETIKQFVTFYARCAKNYALAAFALGGVYIAGGIAEKNTSKFSGFLEEFDKHALKSYRNILKEIPIRIITNPDVGLLGAAYAARQ
;
A
#
# COMPACT_ATOMS: atom_id res chain seq x y z
N GLU A 1 21.16 15.17 -6.20
CA GLU A 1 19.81 15.76 -6.04
C GLU A 1 18.75 14.67 -6.04
N PRO A 2 17.59 14.87 -5.38
CA PRO A 2 16.50 13.88 -5.42
C PRO A 2 15.91 13.76 -6.83
N ILE A 3 15.67 12.53 -7.27
CA ILE A 3 14.90 12.26 -8.50
C ILE A 3 13.43 12.23 -8.11
N LYS A 4 12.67 13.23 -8.56
CA LYS A 4 11.22 13.30 -8.36
C LYS A 4 10.53 12.26 -9.24
N SER A 5 9.42 11.72 -8.78
CA SER A 5 8.62 10.78 -9.55
C SER A 5 7.14 10.88 -9.21
N GLU A 6 6.30 10.40 -10.13
CA GLU A 6 4.85 10.23 -9.98
C GLU A 6 4.50 8.74 -9.87
N GLY A 7 5.37 7.97 -9.20
CA GLY A 7 5.30 6.51 -9.19
C GLY A 7 3.96 5.96 -8.69
N GLY A 8 3.25 6.69 -7.83
CA GLY A 8 1.94 6.30 -7.29
C GLY A 8 0.85 6.16 -8.36
N HIS A 9 1.04 6.81 -9.51
CA HIS A 9 0.13 6.73 -10.65
C HIS A 9 0.45 5.59 -11.62
N ALA A 10 1.50 4.79 -11.36
CA ALA A 10 1.75 3.58 -12.12
C ALA A 10 0.64 2.54 -11.90
N ASP A 11 0.38 1.74 -12.93
CA ASP A 11 -0.66 0.71 -12.92
C ASP A 11 -0.47 -0.30 -11.76
N LEU A 12 -1.57 -0.60 -11.07
CA LEU A 12 -1.66 -1.63 -10.05
C LEU A 12 -1.94 -2.99 -10.72
N PRO A 13 -1.01 -3.95 -10.68
CA PRO A 13 -1.27 -5.28 -11.21
C PRO A 13 -2.11 -6.11 -10.24
N PHE A 14 -3.26 -6.60 -10.71
CA PHE A 14 -4.09 -7.57 -10.00
C PHE A 14 -3.64 -9.01 -10.30
N LEU A 15 -3.60 -9.84 -9.26
CA LEU A 15 -3.42 -11.28 -9.38
C LEU A 15 -4.75 -12.00 -9.63
N PRO A 16 -4.74 -13.27 -10.10
CA PRO A 16 -5.97 -13.99 -10.44
C PRO A 16 -7.03 -14.04 -9.33
N HIS A 17 -6.62 -14.15 -8.06
CA HIS A 17 -7.54 -14.17 -6.92
C HIS A 17 -8.12 -12.79 -6.57
N GLU A 18 -7.61 -11.72 -7.17
CA GLU A 18 -8.01 -10.33 -6.93
C GLU A 18 -8.93 -9.79 -8.05
N VAL A 19 -9.36 -10.66 -8.97
CA VAL A 19 -10.21 -10.29 -10.11
C VAL A 19 -11.51 -9.61 -9.70
N ALA A 20 -12.07 -9.98 -8.54
CA ALA A 20 -13.30 -9.37 -8.04
C ALA A 20 -13.05 -7.92 -7.56
N LEU A 21 -11.89 -7.63 -6.97
CA LEU A 21 -11.47 -6.26 -6.61
C LEU A 21 -11.25 -5.42 -7.85
N CYS A 22 -10.58 -5.98 -8.86
CA CYS A 22 -10.41 -5.34 -10.16
C CYS A 22 -11.77 -4.97 -10.76
N HIS A 23 -12.72 -5.92 -10.80
CA HIS A 23 -14.03 -5.70 -11.36
C HIS A 23 -14.85 -4.62 -10.62
N GLU A 24 -14.81 -4.58 -9.28
CA GLU A 24 -15.48 -3.50 -8.53
C GLU A 24 -14.77 -2.16 -8.70
N ALA A 25 -13.43 -2.12 -8.78
CA ALA A 25 -12.68 -0.90 -9.04
C ALA A 25 -13.07 -0.25 -10.37
N HIS A 26 -13.20 -1.05 -11.44
CA HIS A 26 -13.59 -0.57 -12.77
C HIS A 26 -15.04 -0.08 -12.88
N LYS A 27 -15.89 -0.27 -11.85
CA LYS A 27 -17.22 0.37 -11.79
C LYS A 27 -17.14 1.84 -11.40
N ILE A 28 -16.08 2.22 -10.70
CA ILE A 28 -15.90 3.56 -10.11
C ILE A 28 -14.80 4.31 -10.89
N ILE A 29 -13.70 3.63 -11.20
CA ILE A 29 -12.54 4.18 -11.88
C ILE A 29 -12.69 3.95 -13.38
N LYS A 30 -12.81 5.04 -14.14
CA LYS A 30 -12.84 5.02 -15.59
C LYS A 30 -11.42 5.03 -16.15
N GLY A 31 -10.87 3.86 -16.43
CA GLY A 31 -9.52 3.69 -17.01
C GLY A 31 -8.65 2.70 -16.23
N PRO A 32 -7.32 2.71 -16.47
CA PRO A 32 -6.36 1.93 -15.70
C PRO A 32 -6.44 2.27 -14.21
N VAL A 33 -6.25 1.26 -13.37
CA VAL A 33 -6.21 1.41 -11.92
C VAL A 33 -4.75 1.61 -11.50
N SER A 34 -4.46 2.70 -10.81
CA SER A 34 -3.12 2.99 -10.26
C SER A 34 -2.95 2.49 -8.82
N TYR A 35 -1.71 2.48 -8.32
CA TYR A 35 -1.45 2.25 -6.90
C TYR A 35 -2.21 3.22 -6.01
N GLU A 36 -2.22 4.51 -6.32
CA GLU A 36 -2.87 5.54 -5.49
C GLU A 36 -4.38 5.32 -5.33
N ASN A 37 -5.04 4.72 -6.33
CA ASN A 37 -6.45 4.38 -6.23
C ASN A 37 -6.75 3.35 -5.13
N PHE A 38 -5.77 2.53 -4.74
CA PHE A 38 -5.89 1.52 -3.69
C PHE A 38 -5.08 1.85 -2.43
N LEU A 39 -3.98 2.58 -2.56
CA LEU A 39 -3.05 2.95 -1.48
C LEU A 39 -3.37 4.33 -0.90
N SER A 40 -4.66 4.57 -0.64
CA SER A 40 -5.22 5.80 -0.08
C SER A 40 -6.36 5.47 0.88
N GLY A 41 -6.87 6.46 1.63
CA GLY A 41 -8.03 6.27 2.50
C GLY A 41 -9.25 5.77 1.73
N SER A 42 -9.60 6.42 0.61
CA SER A 42 -10.66 5.96 -0.29
C SER A 42 -10.38 4.58 -0.90
N GLY A 43 -9.11 4.22 -1.10
CA GLY A 43 -8.70 2.89 -1.54
C GLY A 43 -9.03 1.80 -0.51
N VAL A 44 -8.77 2.06 0.78
CA VAL A 44 -9.15 1.16 1.88
C VAL A 44 -10.66 0.94 1.91
N GLU A 45 -11.44 2.03 1.75
CA GLU A 45 -12.91 1.98 1.72
C GLU A 45 -13.44 1.21 0.51
N LEU A 46 -12.80 1.34 -0.65
CA LEU A 46 -13.12 0.57 -1.85
C LEU A 46 -12.88 -0.94 -1.64
N ILE A 47 -11.71 -1.30 -1.09
CA ILE A 47 -11.38 -2.69 -0.77
C ILE A 47 -12.41 -3.25 0.22
N TYR A 48 -12.73 -2.49 1.28
CA TYR A 48 -13.69 -2.90 2.29
C TYR A 48 -15.06 -3.17 1.71
N ASN A 49 -15.62 -2.21 0.97
CA ASN A 49 -16.95 -2.36 0.39
C ASN A 49 -17.02 -3.53 -0.59
N THR A 50 -15.92 -3.83 -1.29
CA THR A 50 -15.82 -4.99 -2.18
C THR A 50 -15.83 -6.31 -1.40
N ILE A 51 -14.93 -6.47 -0.43
CA ILE A 51 -14.83 -7.67 0.41
C ILE A 51 -16.15 -7.90 1.17
N ARG A 52 -16.71 -6.83 1.74
CA ARG A 52 -18.00 -6.85 2.43
C ARG A 52 -19.11 -7.37 1.52
N LYS A 53 -19.24 -6.83 0.32
CA LYS A 53 -20.28 -7.22 -0.64
C LYS A 53 -20.18 -8.70 -1.05
N LEU A 54 -18.96 -9.20 -1.21
CA LEU A 54 -18.72 -10.57 -1.70
C LEU A 54 -18.81 -11.62 -0.60
N TYR A 55 -18.32 -11.32 0.60
CA TYR A 55 -18.08 -12.33 1.65
C TYR A 55 -18.81 -12.03 2.96
N HIS A 56 -19.19 -10.78 3.22
CA HIS A 56 -19.81 -10.36 4.48
C HIS A 56 -21.02 -9.43 4.25
N PRO A 57 -22.03 -9.84 3.47
CA PRO A 57 -23.10 -8.94 3.00
C PRO A 57 -23.93 -8.34 4.15
N HIS A 58 -23.93 -8.97 5.33
CA HIS A 58 -24.62 -8.52 6.53
C HIS A 58 -23.87 -7.45 7.33
N VAL A 59 -22.58 -7.23 7.06
CA VAL A 59 -21.77 -6.20 7.73
C VAL A 59 -22.12 -4.82 7.18
N LYS A 60 -22.08 -3.80 8.05
CA LYS A 60 -22.40 -2.39 7.74
C LYS A 60 -21.54 -1.86 6.58
N PRO A 61 -22.14 -1.27 5.54
CA PRO A 61 -21.40 -0.61 4.46
C PRO A 61 -20.90 0.79 4.88
N GLY A 62 -19.99 1.35 4.09
CA GLY A 62 -19.63 2.76 4.21
C GLY A 62 -18.88 3.15 5.48
N LEU A 63 -18.05 2.24 6.00
CA LEU A 63 -17.05 2.62 7.01
C LEU A 63 -15.95 3.44 6.35
N THR A 64 -15.48 4.45 7.07
CA THR A 64 -14.29 5.23 6.72
C THR A 64 -13.02 4.40 6.91
N ALA A 65 -11.92 4.79 6.26
CA ALA A 65 -10.63 4.14 6.46
C ALA A 65 -10.22 4.06 7.95
N GLU A 66 -10.46 5.12 8.72
CA GLU A 66 -10.14 5.18 10.15
C GLU A 66 -10.97 4.18 10.97
N GLU A 67 -12.27 4.08 10.70
CA GLU A 67 -13.14 3.08 11.33
C GLU A 67 -12.70 1.65 10.98
N ILE A 68 -12.30 1.41 9.72
CA ILE A 68 -11.81 0.10 9.26
C ILE A 68 -10.54 -0.30 10.01
N PHE A 69 -9.54 0.60 10.09
CA PHE A 69 -8.29 0.32 10.82
C PHE A 69 -8.50 0.14 12.33
N SER A 70 -9.49 0.82 12.90
CA SER A 70 -9.84 0.72 14.32
C SER A 70 -10.68 -0.52 14.65
N SER A 71 -11.32 -1.13 13.65
CA SER A 71 -12.16 -2.31 13.85
C SER A 71 -11.34 -3.59 14.03
N ASN A 72 -11.95 -4.54 14.74
CA ASN A 72 -11.46 -5.92 14.89
C ASN A 72 -12.41 -6.95 14.25
N ASP A 73 -13.40 -6.50 13.49
CA ASP A 73 -14.26 -7.41 12.73
C ASP A 73 -13.49 -8.09 11.59
N ARG A 74 -14.00 -9.24 11.16
CA ARG A 74 -13.36 -10.07 10.14
C ARG A 74 -13.25 -9.37 8.77
N CYS A 75 -14.25 -8.60 8.36
CA CYS A 75 -14.25 -7.89 7.08
C CYS A 75 -13.16 -6.80 7.07
N SER A 76 -13.04 -6.05 8.16
CA SER A 76 -11.98 -5.05 8.33
C SER A 76 -10.59 -5.69 8.35
N HIS A 77 -10.42 -6.81 9.03
CA HIS A 77 -9.13 -7.54 9.03
C HIS A 77 -8.73 -8.02 7.63
N GLU A 78 -9.66 -8.63 6.88
CA GLU A 78 -9.43 -9.07 5.49
C GLU A 78 -9.12 -7.88 4.56
N THR A 79 -9.78 -6.74 4.78
CA THR A 79 -9.52 -5.49 4.07
C THR A 79 -8.11 -4.98 4.31
N ILE A 80 -7.70 -4.84 5.58
CA ILE A 80 -6.39 -4.32 5.93
C ILE A 80 -5.30 -5.25 5.38
N LYS A 81 -5.50 -6.57 5.46
CA LYS A 81 -4.57 -7.55 4.89
C LYS A 81 -4.38 -7.37 3.37
N GLN A 82 -5.46 -7.15 2.64
CA GLN A 82 -5.40 -6.89 1.19
C GLN A 82 -4.72 -5.55 0.89
N PHE A 83 -5.03 -4.50 1.66
CA PHE A 83 -4.37 -3.20 1.54
C PHE A 83 -2.86 -3.30 1.78
N VAL A 84 -2.43 -3.96 2.86
CA VAL A 84 -1.01 -4.20 3.19
C VAL A 84 -0.30 -4.98 2.10
N THR A 85 -1.00 -5.95 1.48
CA THR A 85 -0.49 -6.73 0.35
C THR A 85 -0.22 -5.84 -0.86
N PHE A 86 -1.16 -4.98 -1.26
CA PHE A 86 -0.93 -4.02 -2.35
C PHE A 86 0.17 -3.01 -2.01
N TYR A 87 0.24 -2.57 -0.74
CA TYR A 87 1.27 -1.67 -0.26
C TYR A 87 2.66 -2.29 -0.43
N ALA A 88 2.84 -3.53 0.04
CA ALA A 88 4.09 -4.26 -0.07
C ALA A 88 4.52 -4.48 -1.52
N ARG A 89 3.57 -4.80 -2.43
CA ARG A 89 3.85 -4.94 -3.86
C ARG A 89 4.29 -3.63 -4.49
N CYS A 90 3.66 -2.51 -4.14
CA CYS A 90 4.07 -1.18 -4.60
C CYS A 90 5.50 -0.87 -4.17
N ALA A 91 5.79 -1.02 -2.87
CA ALA A 91 7.12 -0.78 -2.31
C ALA A 91 8.19 -1.69 -2.96
N LYS A 92 7.87 -2.97 -3.15
CA LYS A 92 8.75 -3.94 -3.84
C LYS A 92 9.05 -3.50 -5.27
N ASN A 93 8.02 -3.09 -6.01
CA ASN A 93 8.19 -2.69 -7.40
C ASN A 93 9.05 -1.44 -7.53
N TYR A 94 8.90 -0.47 -6.62
CA TYR A 94 9.82 0.68 -6.57
C TYR A 94 11.24 0.29 -6.17
N ALA A 95 11.39 -0.61 -5.19
CA ALA A 95 12.70 -1.10 -4.77
C ALA A 95 13.46 -1.77 -5.91
N LEU A 96 12.77 -2.58 -6.72
CA LEU A 96 13.34 -3.23 -7.90
C LEU A 96 13.63 -2.23 -9.02
N ALA A 97 12.70 -1.30 -9.31
CA ALA A 97 12.87 -0.32 -10.38
C ALA A 97 14.03 0.65 -10.12
N ALA A 98 14.20 1.08 -8.87
CA ALA A 98 15.28 1.99 -8.47
C ALA A 98 16.56 1.27 -8.02
N PHE A 99 16.53 -0.07 -7.92
CA PHE A 99 17.58 -0.88 -7.32
C PHE A 99 18.02 -0.34 -5.94
N ALA A 100 17.02 -0.12 -5.07
CA ALA A 100 17.13 0.65 -3.83
C ALA A 100 17.83 -0.12 -2.68
N LEU A 101 19.07 -0.57 -2.89
CA LEU A 101 19.83 -1.37 -1.91
C LEU A 101 20.08 -0.64 -0.58
N GLY A 102 20.10 0.70 -0.58
CA GLY A 102 20.22 1.51 0.64
C GLY A 102 18.97 1.51 1.54
N GLY A 103 17.85 1.02 1.00
CA GLY A 103 16.58 0.89 1.71
C GLY A 103 15.42 1.64 1.09
N VAL A 104 14.22 1.27 1.53
CA VAL A 104 12.96 1.95 1.22
C VAL A 104 12.46 2.64 2.47
N TYR A 105 12.18 3.93 2.35
CA TYR A 105 11.61 4.73 3.42
C TYR A 105 10.14 5.00 3.12
N ILE A 106 9.28 4.53 4.00
CA ILE A 106 7.84 4.73 3.93
C ILE A 106 7.50 5.99 4.73
N ALA A 107 7.09 7.03 4.02
CA ALA A 107 6.51 8.23 4.60
C ALA A 107 4.99 8.20 4.49
N GLY A 108 4.30 8.96 5.36
CA GLY A 108 2.85 9.11 5.35
C GLY A 108 2.17 8.45 6.55
N GLY A 109 0.95 8.92 6.84
CA GLY A 109 0.29 8.64 8.12
C GLY A 109 -0.35 7.25 8.25
N ILE A 110 -0.68 6.55 7.15
CA ILE A 110 -1.39 5.26 7.26
C ILE A 110 -0.47 4.19 7.84
N ALA A 111 0.73 4.01 7.29
CA ALA A 111 1.66 2.99 7.76
C ALA A 111 2.16 3.29 9.18
N GLU A 112 2.52 4.54 9.46
CA GLU A 112 3.02 4.98 10.76
C GLU A 112 1.99 4.72 11.88
N LYS A 113 0.76 5.22 11.73
CA LYS A 113 -0.31 5.06 12.74
C LYS A 113 -0.78 3.61 12.92
N ASN A 114 -0.60 2.76 11.92
CA ASN A 114 -1.18 1.40 11.90
C ASN A 114 -0.12 0.30 11.86
N THR A 115 1.11 0.57 12.29
CA THR A 115 2.25 -0.37 12.19
C THR A 115 1.93 -1.79 12.68
N SER A 116 1.15 -1.94 13.77
CA SER A 116 0.74 -3.24 14.30
C SER A 116 -0.18 -4.05 13.39
N LYS A 117 -0.84 -3.41 12.42
CA LYS A 117 -1.74 -4.02 11.44
C LYS A 117 -1.04 -4.33 10.11
N PHE A 118 0.24 -3.96 9.96
CA PHE A 118 1.04 -4.22 8.75
C PHE A 118 1.73 -5.60 8.74
N SER A 119 1.25 -6.54 9.57
CA SER A 119 1.66 -7.96 9.48
C SER A 119 1.42 -8.50 8.06
N GLY A 120 2.35 -9.27 7.51
CA GLY A 120 2.28 -9.72 6.12
C GLY A 120 3.07 -8.86 5.13
N PHE A 121 3.46 -7.63 5.52
CA PHE A 121 4.12 -6.69 4.61
C PHE A 121 5.45 -7.24 4.09
N LEU A 122 6.34 -7.67 4.99
CA LEU A 122 7.68 -8.17 4.60
C LEU A 122 7.56 -9.49 3.84
N GLU A 123 6.64 -10.39 4.23
CA GLU A 123 6.44 -11.63 3.50
C GLU A 123 5.98 -11.37 2.06
N GLU A 124 5.15 -10.36 1.81
CA GLU A 124 4.72 -9.99 0.46
C GLU A 124 5.79 -9.19 -0.30
N PHE A 125 6.54 -8.32 0.38
CA PHE A 125 7.65 -7.55 -0.18
C PHE A 125 8.75 -8.47 -0.71
N ASP A 126 9.06 -9.55 0.01
CA ASP A 126 10.09 -10.52 -0.37
C ASP A 126 9.64 -11.48 -1.48
N LYS A 127 8.35 -11.50 -1.85
CA LYS A 127 7.83 -12.44 -2.86
C LYS A 127 8.29 -12.07 -4.26
N HIS A 128 9.01 -13.01 -4.88
CA HIS A 128 9.38 -12.96 -6.28
C HIS A 128 9.53 -14.39 -6.83
N ALA A 129 9.23 -14.59 -8.11
CA ALA A 129 9.32 -15.92 -8.74
C ALA A 129 10.76 -16.46 -8.74
N LEU A 130 11.72 -15.59 -9.03
CA LEU A 130 13.14 -15.92 -9.06
C LEU A 130 13.79 -15.80 -7.67
N LYS A 131 14.52 -16.85 -7.24
CA LYS A 131 15.22 -16.90 -5.94
C LYS A 131 16.27 -15.78 -5.77
N SER A 132 16.99 -15.42 -6.82
CA SER A 132 18.00 -14.34 -6.79
C SER A 132 17.40 -13.01 -6.33
N TYR A 133 16.26 -12.64 -6.90
CA TYR A 133 15.56 -11.40 -6.53
C TYR A 133 14.95 -11.47 -5.13
N ARG A 134 14.47 -12.64 -4.68
CA ARG A 134 14.03 -12.81 -3.28
C ARG A 134 15.17 -12.55 -2.29
N ASN A 135 16.38 -13.01 -2.60
CA ASN A 135 17.54 -12.75 -1.75
C ASN A 135 17.88 -11.25 -1.74
N ILE A 136 17.86 -10.57 -2.89
CA ILE A 136 18.10 -9.13 -2.96
C ILE A 136 17.07 -8.36 -2.12
N LEU A 137 15.78 -8.66 -2.28
CA LEU A 137 14.70 -7.97 -1.58
C LEU A 137 14.82 -8.09 -0.05
N LYS A 138 15.19 -9.26 0.45
CA LYS A 138 15.41 -9.52 1.89
C LYS A 138 16.50 -8.66 2.52
N GLU A 139 17.49 -8.26 1.73
CA GLU A 139 18.59 -7.41 2.20
C GLU A 139 18.23 -5.92 2.19
N ILE A 140 17.17 -5.52 1.49
CA ILE A 140 16.75 -4.11 1.40
C ILE A 140 16.09 -3.70 2.72
N PRO A 141 16.64 -2.74 3.47
CA PRO A 141 16.02 -2.29 4.70
C PRO A 141 14.72 -1.51 4.41
N ILE A 142 13.63 -1.89 5.08
CA ILE A 142 12.36 -1.14 5.03
C ILE A 142 12.22 -0.35 6.33
N ARG A 143 12.02 0.95 6.23
CA ARG A 143 11.91 1.86 7.38
C ARG A 143 10.66 2.72 7.26
N ILE A 144 9.91 2.84 8.34
CA ILE A 144 8.81 3.82 8.44
C ILE A 144 9.37 5.10 9.03
N ILE A 145 9.11 6.23 8.39
CA ILE A 145 9.46 7.54 8.92
C ILE A 145 8.40 7.94 9.94
N THR A 146 8.81 8.14 11.18
CA THR A 146 7.94 8.53 12.30
C THR A 146 7.96 10.03 12.60
N ASN A 147 8.86 10.79 11.98
CA ASN A 147 8.93 12.23 12.16
C ASN A 147 7.88 12.93 11.28
N PRO A 148 6.84 13.58 11.85
CA PRO A 148 5.79 14.23 11.07
C PRO A 148 6.30 15.43 10.27
N ASP A 149 7.40 16.04 10.69
CA ASP A 149 7.98 17.23 10.06
C ASP A 149 8.94 16.90 8.92
N VAL A 150 9.12 15.63 8.54
CA VAL A 150 10.12 15.23 7.53
C VAL A 150 9.96 16.00 6.20
N GLY A 151 8.73 16.29 5.78
CA GLY A 151 8.46 17.09 4.59
C GLY A 151 8.91 18.55 4.74
N LEU A 152 8.62 19.16 5.89
CA LEU A 152 9.03 20.54 6.20
C LEU A 152 10.54 20.66 6.35
N LEU A 153 11.19 19.67 6.99
CA LEU A 153 12.65 19.59 7.11
C LEU A 153 13.31 19.47 5.74
N GLY A 154 12.75 18.63 4.85
CA GLY A 154 13.21 18.50 3.47
C GLY A 154 13.08 19.80 2.68
N ALA A 155 11.95 20.50 2.80
CA ALA A 155 11.73 21.81 2.18
C ALA A 155 12.70 22.87 2.71
N ALA A 156 12.91 22.93 4.03
CA ALA A 156 13.84 23.86 4.66
C ALA A 156 15.30 23.60 4.25
N TYR A 157 15.71 22.33 4.10
CA TYR A 157 17.02 21.96 3.58
C TYR A 157 17.18 22.41 2.12
N ALA A 158 16.18 22.14 1.27
CA ALA A 158 16.21 22.52 -0.14
C ALA A 158 16.28 24.04 -0.34
N ALA A 159 15.62 24.83 0.51
CA ALA A 159 15.67 26.30 0.45
C ALA A 159 17.03 26.91 0.85
N ARG A 160 17.92 26.13 1.49
CA ARG A 160 19.28 26.56 1.86
C ARG A 160 20.34 26.23 0.80
N GLN A 161 20.00 25.39 -0.17
CA GLN A 161 20.86 25.06 -1.31
C GLN A 161 20.70 26.11 -2.40
#